data_AF-S7U6M6-F1
#
_entry.id   AF-S7U6M6-F1
#
_cell.length_a   1.000
_cell.length_b   1.000
_cell.length_c   1.000
_cell.angle_alpha   90.00
_cell.angle_beta   90.00
_cell.angle_gamma   90.00
#
_symmetry.space_group_name_H-M   'P 1'
#
loop_
_entity.id
_entity.type
_entity.pdbx_description
1 polymer ?
#
loop_
_entity_poly.entity_id
_entity_poly.type
_entity_poly.pdbx_seq_one_letter_code
_entity_poly.pdbx_strand_id
1 'polypeptide(L)' 'MDKERQLALQVAKEIVVKFIEVQRISPANFTDHFAPIYREVLRTLTASAPIGSLGSVADEADDADGKDA' A
#
# COMPACT_ATOMS: atom_id res chain seq x y z
N MET A 1 -13.28 -4.95 -14.21
CA MET A 1 -12.52 -6.16 -13.80
C MET A 1 -11.31 -6.46 -14.67
N ASP A 2 -11.43 -6.99 -15.90
CA ASP A 2 -10.22 -7.37 -16.68
C ASP A 2 -9.36 -6.18 -17.11
N LYS A 3 -9.99 -5.05 -17.44
CA LYS A 3 -9.30 -3.79 -17.76
C LYS A 3 -8.52 -3.24 -16.56
N GLU A 4 -9.11 -3.26 -15.36
CA GLU A 4 -8.42 -2.84 -14.13
C GLU A 4 -7.22 -3.72 -13.83
N ARG A 5 -7.32 -5.04 -14.03
CA ARG A 5 -6.21 -5.98 -13.83
C ARG A 5 -5.07 -5.73 -14.81
N GLN A 6 -5.39 -5.49 -16.08
CA GLN A 6 -4.39 -5.13 -17.10
C GLN A 6 -3.72 -3.79 -16.79
N LEU A 7 -4.49 -2.79 -16.39
CA LEU A 7 -3.96 -1.48 -16.00
C LEU A 7 -3.05 -1.60 -14.76
N ALA A 8 -3.48 -2.34 -13.74
CA ALA A 8 -2.67 -2.61 -12.55
C ALA A 8 -1.35 -3.30 -12.91
N LEU A 9 -1.38 -4.25 -13.84
CA LEU A 9 -0.18 -4.95 -14.29
C LEU A 9 0.78 -4.00 -15.01
N GLN A 10 0.27 -3.14 -15.89
CA GLN A 10 1.07 -2.15 -16.60
C GLN A 10 1.73 -1.16 -15.63
N VAL A 11 0.95 -0.59 -14.72
CA VAL A 11 1.45 0.38 -13.73
C VAL A 11 2.47 -0.27 -12.80
N ALA A 12 2.20 -1.49 -12.30
CA ALA A 12 3.15 -2.22 -11.46
C ALA A 12 4.48 -2.50 -12.18
N LYS A 13 4.43 -2.85 -13.48
CA LYS A 13 5.63 -3.01 -14.31
C LYS A 13 6.43 -1.71 -14.38
N GLU A 14 5.79 -0.58 -14.63
CA GLU A 14 6.47 0.73 -14.73
C GLU A 14 7.11 1.15 -13.40
N ILE A 15 6.43 0.94 -12.27
CA ILE A 15 6.97 1.23 -10.93
C ILE A 15 8.22 0.38 -10.67
N VAL A 16 8.14 -0.94 -10.90
CA VAL A 16 9.27 -1.85 -10.64
C VAL A 16 10.44 -1.55 -11.57
N VAL A 17 10.19 -1.30 -12.86
CA VAL A 17 11.24 -0.88 -13.81
C VAL A 17 11.91 0.41 -13.34
N LYS A 18 11.13 1.42 -12.91
CA LYS A 18 11.68 2.66 -12.38
C LYS A 18 12.55 2.42 -11.14
N PHE A 19 12.12 1.57 -10.22
CA PHE A 19 12.90 1.23 -9.03
C PHE A 19 14.20 0.48 -9.36
N ILE A 20 14.23 -0.31 -10.43
CA ILE A 20 15.45 -0.93 -10.95
C ILE A 20 16.38 0.13 -11.57
N GLU A 21 15.84 1.02 -12.39
CA GLU A 21 16.60 2.13 -13.01
C GLU A 21 17.27 3.02 -11.95
N VAL A 22 16.58 3.31 -10.85
CA VAL A 22 17.10 4.13 -9.74
C VAL A 22 17.83 3.32 -8.66
N GLN A 23 18.13 2.04 -8.90
CA GLN A 23 18.89 1.16 -8.00
C GLN A 23 18.27 0.98 -6.60
N ARG A 24 16.94 1.01 -6.49
CA ARG A 24 16.18 0.69 -5.26
C ARG A 24 15.72 -0.77 -5.18
N ILE A 25 15.53 -1.40 -6.33
CA ILE A 25 15.30 -2.84 -6.49
C ILE A 25 16.36 -3.35 -7.45
N SER A 26 16.87 -4.56 -7.24
CA SER A 26 17.74 -5.21 -8.22
C SER A 26 16.93 -6.14 -9.14
N PRO A 27 17.41 -6.44 -10.35
CA PRO A 27 16.80 -7.49 -11.15
C PRO A 27 16.74 -8.85 -10.44
N ALA A 28 17.67 -9.14 -9.51
CA ALA A 28 17.76 -10.43 -8.84
C ALA A 28 16.67 -10.66 -7.77
N ASN A 29 16.15 -9.60 -7.15
CA ASN A 29 15.12 -9.67 -6.11
C ASN A 29 13.75 -9.12 -6.57
N PHE A 30 13.53 -8.96 -7.87
CA PHE A 30 12.31 -8.36 -8.40
C PHE A 30 11.03 -9.12 -7.99
N THR A 31 11.11 -10.45 -7.88
CA THR A 31 9.99 -11.32 -7.54
C THR A 31 9.38 -10.99 -6.19
N ASP A 32 10.21 -10.56 -5.25
CA ASP A 32 9.82 -10.24 -3.87
C ASP A 32 9.01 -8.93 -3.82
N HIS A 33 9.21 -8.05 -4.81
CA HIS A 33 8.61 -6.73 -4.86
C HIS A 33 7.44 -6.61 -5.84
N PHE A 34 7.45 -7.34 -6.96
CA PHE A 34 6.44 -7.17 -8.01
C PHE A 34 5.03 -7.53 -7.53
N ALA A 35 4.87 -8.69 -6.87
CA ALA A 35 3.58 -9.15 -6.38
C ALA A 35 2.92 -8.23 -5.34
N PRO A 36 3.62 -7.72 -4.29
CA PRO A 36 3.03 -6.76 -3.36
C PRO A 36 2.68 -5.42 -4.04
N ILE A 37 3.51 -4.91 -4.96
CA ILE A 37 3.21 -3.67 -5.69
C ILE A 37 1.98 -3.84 -6.59
N TYR A 38 1.91 -4.93 -7.36
CA TYR A 38 0.73 -5.23 -8.19
C TYR A 38 -0.55 -5.31 -7.37
N ARG A 39 -0.51 -6.03 -6.23
CA ARG A 39 -1.67 -6.14 -5.33
C ARG A 39 -2.12 -4.79 -4.80
N GLU A 40 -1.18 -3.93 -4.43
CA GLU A 40 -1.52 -2.59 -3.92
C GLU A 40 -2.16 -1.72 -4.99
N VAL A 41 -1.61 -1.71 -6.21
CA VAL A 41 -2.23 -0.97 -7.34
C VAL A 41 -3.60 -1.54 -7.70
N LEU A 42 -3.75 -2.87 -7.73
CA LEU A 42 -5.04 -3.48 -8.01
C LEU A 42 -6.07 -3.15 -6.92
N ARG A 43 -5.65 -3.15 -5.65
CA ARG A 43 -6.48 -2.76 -4.52
C ARG A 43 -6.99 -1.34 -4.68
N THR A 44 -6.14 -0.38 -5.03
CA THR A 44 -6.58 1.02 -5.21
C THR A 44 -7.55 1.22 -6.37
N LEU A 45 -7.41 0.44 -7.45
CA LEU A 45 -8.33 0.50 -8.59
C LEU A 45 -9.69 -0.18 -8.33
N THR A 46 -9.72 -1.21 -7.47
CA THR A 46 -10.91 -2.03 -7.22
C THR A 46 -11.63 -1.68 -5.93
N ALA A 47 -10.97 -0.99 -5.00
CA ALA A 47 -11.58 -0.51 -3.77
C ALA A 47 -12.52 0.67 -4.08
N SER A 48 -13.81 0.37 -4.25
CA SER A 48 -14.88 1.36 -4.28
C SER A 48 -15.21 1.81 -2.85
N ALA A 49 -14.29 2.52 -2.17
CA ALA A 49 -14.57 3.15 -0.87
C ALA A 49 -13.50 4.21 -0.54
N PRO A 50 -13.87 5.34 0.09
CA PRO A 50 -13.07 6.54 0.13
C PRO A 50 -11.79 6.35 0.94
N ILE A 51 -10.75 7.07 0.52
CA ILE A 51 -9.48 7.24 1.20
C ILE A 51 -9.75 7.92 2.56
N GLY A 52 -10.14 7.14 3.57
CA GLY A 52 -10.52 7.64 4.89
C GLY A 52 -10.12 6.74 6.06
N SER A 53 -9.45 5.60 5.81
CA SER A 53 -9.11 4.63 6.86
C SER A 53 -7.61 4.57 7.22
N LEU A 54 -6.79 5.51 6.73
CA LEU A 54 -5.35 5.59 7.06
C LEU A 54 -5.05 6.59 8.18
N GLY A 55 -5.95 6.72 9.15
CA GLY A 55 -5.80 7.64 10.28
C GLY A 55 -6.68 7.27 11.46
N SER A 56 -6.41 6.15 12.12
CA SER A 56 -6.77 5.97 13.53
C SER A 56 -5.64 5.22 14.24
N VAL A 57 -4.55 5.93 14.50
CA VAL A 57 -3.80 5.63 15.72
C VAL A 57 -4.66 6.26 16.80
N ALA A 58 -5.44 5.42 17.49
CA ALA A 58 -6.22 5.84 18.63
C ALA A 58 -5.25 6.38 19.68
N ASP A 59 -5.41 7.67 19.98
CA ASP A 59 -4.93 8.31 21.18
C ASP A 59 -5.76 7.73 22.32
N GLU A 60 -5.27 6.67 22.97
CA GLU A 60 -5.89 6.08 24.15
C GLU A 60 -4.77 5.65 25.11
N ALA A 61 -4.30 6.62 25.89
CA ALA A 61 -3.59 6.38 27.14
C ALA A 61 -4.34 7.12 28.25
N ASP A 62 -5.36 6.41 28.74
CA ASP A 62 -5.71 6.26 30.16
C ASP A 62 -6.03 7.54 30.95
N ASP A 63 -7.33 7.78 31.05
CA ASP A 63 -8.02 8.56 32.06
C ASP A 63 -7.68 8.01 33.46
N ALA A 64 -6.81 8.70 34.20
CA ALA A 64 -6.58 8.43 35.63
C ALA A 64 -7.25 9.53 36.48
N ASP A 65 -8.59 9.56 36.48
CA ASP A 65 -9.37 10.22 37.53
C ASP A 65 -9.30 9.38 38.82
N GLY A 66 -8.23 9.62 39.58
CA GLY A 66 -8.07 9.15 40.95
C GLY A 66 -8.85 10.03 41.91
N LYS A 67 -10.12 9.67 42.13
CA LYS A 67 -10.96 10.17 43.21
C LYS A 67 -10.35 9.84 44.59
N ASP A 68 -10.66 10.72 45.56
CA ASP A 68 -10.55 10.57 47.03
C ASP A 68 -9.31 11.17 47.72
N ALA A 69 -9.47 12.42 48.22
CA ALA A 69 -9.06 12.87 49.56
C ALA A 69 -9.71 14.23 49.92
#